data_AF-A0A6A7A092-F1
#
_entry.id   AF-A0A6A7A092-F1
#
_cell.length_a   1.000
_cell.length_b   1.000
_cell.length_c   1.000
_cell.angle_alpha   90.00
_cell.angle_beta   90.00
_cell.angle_gamma   90.00
#
_symmetry.space_group_name_H-M   'P 1'
#
loop_
_entity.id
_entity.type
_entity.pdbx_description
1 polymer ?
#
loop_
_entity_poly.entity_id
_entity_poly.type
_entity_poly.pdbx_seq_one_letter_code
_entity_poly.pdbx_strand_id
1 'polypeptide(L)'
;MLRLFTFGCLSYLARAAALYDYAQQPLRDHKEGPFVGSAQEPVLETPTERFFGFEFDVDHHYIFPAIKRSAKPITLGALQKIRTYRAQDFPYSVGVSVPLNSAYGGDIVVRQGAESGRERDVNDVGSKTWIDFDGPRAEHIPLLNIGVRNGGTVSMQAQVARLDLDTPYISIPPEMFAVLLQATNASESHFADCRSQAWRAFPDLVFGLDAQDGEAHEFVVRPEEYLSQPRGRCELLVRNAEEHSGGEIVLGWAAIKGRSFVLDWVAGKMGLEDGRRADYEPWP
;
A
#
# COMPACT_ATOMS: atom_id res chain seq x y z
N MET A 1 -26.00 34.43 -4.36
CA MET A 1 -25.39 33.54 -3.36
C MET A 1 -24.69 32.40 -4.10
N LEU A 2 -23.44 32.62 -4.52
CA LEU A 2 -22.58 31.59 -5.11
C LEU A 2 -21.28 31.64 -4.30
N ARG A 3 -21.03 30.68 -3.42
CA ARG A 3 -19.80 30.61 -2.61
C ARG A 3 -18.96 29.40 -3.04
N LEU A 4 -17.74 29.73 -3.46
CA LEU A 4 -16.46 29.03 -3.24
C LEU A 4 -16.50 27.51 -3.00
N PHE A 5 -16.17 26.74 -4.04
CA PHE A 5 -15.79 25.32 -3.94
C PHE A 5 -14.53 24.97 -4.77
N THR A 6 -13.61 25.92 -5.00
CA THR A 6 -12.46 25.71 -5.90
C THR A 6 -11.09 25.61 -5.23
N PHE A 7 -10.98 25.82 -3.90
CA PHE A 7 -9.66 25.83 -3.24
C PHE A 7 -9.10 24.45 -2.85
N GLY A 8 -9.91 23.39 -2.84
CA GLY A 8 -9.44 22.03 -2.54
C GLY A 8 -8.55 21.44 -3.64
N CYS A 9 -8.95 21.60 -4.91
CA CYS A 9 -8.33 20.90 -6.05
C CYS A 9 -6.89 21.38 -6.35
N LEU A 10 -6.64 22.69 -6.24
CA LEU A 10 -5.32 23.29 -6.48
C LEU A 10 -4.23 22.77 -5.52
N SER A 11 -4.63 22.35 -4.31
CA SER A 11 -3.68 21.90 -3.29
C SER A 11 -3.11 20.50 -3.56
N TYR A 12 -3.87 19.66 -4.26
CA TYR A 12 -3.48 18.29 -4.63
C TYR A 12 -2.71 18.24 -5.94
N LEU A 13 -3.01 19.15 -6.89
CA LEU A 13 -2.27 19.26 -8.16
C LEU A 13 -0.78 19.52 -7.95
N ALA A 14 -0.41 20.36 -6.97
CA ALA A 14 0.98 20.61 -6.63
C ALA A 14 1.71 19.37 -6.06
N ARG A 15 0.99 18.40 -5.46
CA ARG A 15 1.59 17.22 -4.80
C ARG A 15 1.98 16.15 -5.81
N ALA A 16 1.06 15.80 -6.71
CA ALA A 16 1.35 14.85 -7.79
C ALA A 16 2.38 15.42 -8.77
N ALA A 17 2.29 16.72 -9.08
CA ALA A 17 3.29 17.41 -9.89
C ALA A 17 4.67 17.42 -9.21
N ALA A 18 4.77 17.55 -7.88
CA ALA A 18 6.06 17.48 -7.19
C ALA A 18 6.70 16.08 -7.24
N LEU A 19 5.90 15.02 -7.12
CA LEU A 19 6.37 13.64 -7.36
C LEU A 19 6.85 13.46 -8.81
N TYR A 20 6.09 14.01 -9.76
CA TYR A 20 6.39 13.92 -11.17
C TYR A 20 7.62 14.73 -11.56
N ASP A 21 7.72 16.00 -11.15
CA ASP A 21 8.88 16.86 -11.38
C ASP A 21 10.13 16.28 -10.72
N TYR A 22 9.99 15.69 -9.52
CA TYR A 22 11.08 14.99 -8.86
C TYR A 22 11.46 13.71 -9.59
N ALA A 23 10.48 12.92 -10.05
CA ALA A 23 10.73 11.75 -10.87
C ALA A 23 11.44 12.16 -12.16
N GLN A 24 10.99 13.21 -12.85
CA GLN A 24 11.56 13.69 -14.10
C GLN A 24 12.92 14.38 -13.96
N GLN A 25 13.47 14.55 -12.75
CA GLN A 25 14.83 15.04 -12.62
C GLN A 25 15.79 14.07 -13.34
N PRO A 26 16.57 14.54 -14.32
CA PRO A 26 17.54 13.69 -14.98
C PRO A 26 18.50 13.16 -13.91
N LEU A 27 18.69 11.85 -13.88
CA LEU A 27 19.82 11.24 -13.18
C LEU A 27 21.05 12.04 -13.64
N ARG A 28 21.74 12.70 -12.70
CA ARG A 28 22.98 13.39 -13.05
C ARG A 28 23.95 12.31 -13.51
N ASP A 29 24.08 12.19 -14.82
CA ASP A 29 24.91 11.20 -15.48
C ASP A 29 26.31 11.20 -14.88
N HIS A 30 26.75 10.02 -14.45
CA HIS A 30 28.15 9.69 -14.44
C HIS A 30 28.64 9.81 -15.89
N LYS A 31 29.51 10.80 -16.15
CA LYS A 31 30.15 10.99 -17.47
C LYS A 31 30.84 9.70 -17.91
N GLU A 32 30.24 8.99 -18.84
CA GLU A 32 30.93 7.99 -19.65
C GLU A 32 31.62 8.67 -20.83
N GLY A 33 32.86 8.24 -21.10
CA GLY A 33 33.74 8.82 -22.11
C GLY A 33 33.33 8.52 -23.56
N PRO A 34 34.01 9.12 -24.55
CA PRO A 34 33.62 9.03 -25.95
C PRO A 34 33.89 7.64 -26.52
N PHE A 35 32.83 6.96 -26.97
CA PHE A 35 32.93 5.69 -27.72
C PHE A 35 32.57 5.90 -29.21
N VAL A 36 33.39 5.33 -30.09
CA VAL A 36 33.33 5.48 -31.55
C VAL A 36 32.68 4.25 -32.19
N GLY A 37 31.55 4.47 -32.88
CA GLY A 37 31.11 3.85 -34.14
C GLY A 37 31.08 2.32 -34.31
N SER A 38 29.90 1.73 -34.12
CA SER A 38 29.45 0.51 -34.83
C SER A 38 27.94 0.57 -35.03
N ALA A 39 27.44 0.03 -36.17
CA ALA A 39 26.04 0.08 -36.57
C ALA A 39 25.09 -0.36 -35.44
N GLN A 40 24.20 0.55 -35.06
CA GLN A 40 23.36 0.45 -33.88
C GLN A 40 22.09 -0.34 -34.25
N GLU A 41 21.96 -1.56 -33.71
CA GLU A 41 20.64 -2.20 -33.61
C GLU A 41 19.68 -1.22 -32.91
N PRO A 42 18.39 -1.17 -33.27
CA PRO A 42 17.44 -0.30 -32.59
C PRO A 42 17.47 -0.64 -31.10
N VAL A 43 17.99 0.29 -30.30
CA VAL A 43 18.05 0.16 -28.85
C VAL A 43 16.61 -0.01 -28.40
N LEU A 44 16.25 -1.23 -27.97
CA LEU A 44 14.99 -1.47 -27.29
C LEU A 44 14.99 -0.56 -26.07
N GLU A 45 14.09 0.44 -26.07
CA GLU A 45 13.94 1.38 -24.96
C GLU A 45 13.71 0.58 -23.68
N THR A 46 14.72 0.53 -22.84
CA THR A 46 14.68 -0.22 -21.59
C THR A 46 13.71 0.50 -20.66
N PRO A 47 12.77 -0.20 -19.99
CA PRO A 47 11.89 0.42 -19.02
C PRO A 47 12.71 1.24 -18.02
N THR A 48 12.35 2.52 -17.85
CA THR A 48 13.00 3.33 -16.81
C THR A 48 12.32 2.99 -15.49
N GLU A 49 13.06 2.32 -14.60
CA GLU A 49 12.66 2.11 -13.21
C GLU A 49 13.19 3.24 -12.34
N ARG A 50 12.35 3.77 -11.46
CA ARG A 50 12.72 4.79 -10.47
C ARG A 50 12.36 4.32 -9.08
N PHE A 51 13.28 4.49 -8.14
CA PHE A 51 13.15 4.06 -6.75
C PHE A 51 13.03 5.27 -5.84
N PHE A 52 12.04 5.26 -4.95
CA PHE A 52 11.82 6.31 -3.95
C PHE A 52 11.70 5.68 -2.57
N GLY A 53 12.65 5.97 -1.69
CA GLY A 53 12.55 5.59 -0.28
C GLY A 53 11.60 6.51 0.48
N PHE A 54 10.87 5.96 1.44
CA PHE A 54 10.08 6.70 2.43
C PHE A 54 10.37 6.18 3.84
N GLU A 55 10.17 7.02 4.84
CA GLU A 55 10.32 6.71 6.27
C GLU A 55 8.97 6.90 6.98
N PHE A 56 8.83 6.36 8.18
CA PHE A 56 7.68 6.61 9.05
C PHE A 56 8.04 7.59 10.17
N ASP A 57 7.14 8.52 10.47
CA ASP A 57 7.25 9.37 11.66
C ASP A 57 6.76 8.65 12.93
N VAL A 58 6.84 9.34 14.08
CA VAL A 58 6.44 8.77 15.38
C VAL A 58 4.94 8.51 15.50
N ASP A 59 4.14 9.15 14.65
CA ASP A 59 2.69 8.99 14.55
C ASP A 59 2.31 8.07 13.37
N HIS A 60 3.33 7.47 12.75
CA HIS A 60 3.27 6.57 11.60
C HIS A 60 2.74 7.17 10.30
N HIS A 61 3.02 8.45 10.06
CA HIS A 61 2.85 9.06 8.75
C HIS A 61 4.08 8.89 7.86
N TYR A 62 3.85 8.87 6.56
CA TYR A 62 4.91 8.83 5.56
C TYR A 62 5.71 10.13 5.51
N ILE A 63 7.02 9.98 5.49
CA ILE A 63 7.98 11.04 5.18
C ILE A 63 8.75 10.62 3.94
N PHE A 64 8.85 11.52 2.96
CA PHE A 64 9.72 11.37 1.79
C PHE A 64 10.99 12.20 2.00
N PRO A 65 12.13 11.61 2.42
CA PRO A 65 13.33 12.38 2.78
C PRO A 65 13.85 13.25 1.64
N ALA A 66 13.77 12.72 0.42
CA ALA A 66 14.13 13.41 -0.81
C ALA A 66 13.32 14.69 -1.08
N ILE A 67 12.10 14.78 -0.53
CA ILE A 67 11.11 15.80 -0.87
C ILE A 67 10.82 16.73 0.33
N LYS A 68 11.65 16.66 1.39
CA LYS A 68 11.58 17.54 2.58
C LYS A 68 11.57 19.05 2.28
N ARG A 69 11.89 19.48 1.04
CA ARG A 69 11.83 20.87 0.57
C ARG A 69 10.49 21.28 -0.06
N SER A 70 9.57 20.34 -0.31
CA SER A 70 8.22 20.67 -0.78
C SER A 70 7.36 21.20 0.37
N ALA A 71 6.61 22.27 0.11
CA ALA A 71 5.67 22.84 1.09
C ALA A 71 4.50 21.91 1.45
N LYS A 72 4.32 20.77 0.75
CA LYS A 72 3.27 19.79 1.01
C LYS A 72 3.83 18.36 0.93
N PRO A 73 3.60 17.51 1.96
CA PRO A 73 3.92 16.09 1.89
C PRO A 73 3.16 15.44 0.74
N ILE A 74 3.86 14.59 -0.01
CA ILE A 74 3.23 13.62 -0.89
C ILE A 74 2.67 12.50 -0.01
N THR A 75 1.49 12.02 -0.37
CA THR A 75 0.79 10.94 0.36
C THR A 75 0.77 9.70 -0.52
N LEU A 76 0.76 8.49 0.05
CA LEU A 76 0.73 7.26 -0.75
C LEU A 76 -0.59 7.10 -1.52
N GLY A 77 -1.69 7.62 -0.99
CA GLY A 77 -2.98 7.70 -1.67
C GLY A 77 -2.94 8.61 -2.90
N ALA A 78 -1.95 9.51 -3.02
CA ALA A 78 -1.72 10.22 -4.28
C ALA A 78 -1.27 9.26 -5.40
N LEU A 79 -0.55 8.17 -5.07
CA LEU A 79 -0.12 7.16 -6.04
C LEU A 79 -1.31 6.46 -6.69
N GLN A 80 -2.34 6.13 -5.90
CA GLN A 80 -3.57 5.49 -6.39
C GLN A 80 -4.34 6.36 -7.40
N LYS A 81 -4.12 7.69 -7.34
CA LYS A 81 -4.80 8.69 -8.16
C LYS A 81 -3.96 9.18 -9.33
N ILE A 82 -2.72 8.70 -9.49
CA ILE A 82 -1.77 9.20 -10.51
C ILE A 82 -2.46 9.25 -11.90
N ARG A 83 -3.26 8.25 -12.29
CA ARG A 83 -3.95 8.19 -13.61
C ARG A 83 -4.94 9.31 -13.87
N THR A 84 -5.49 9.90 -12.81
CA THR A 84 -6.44 11.01 -12.95
C THR A 84 -5.77 12.32 -13.39
N TYR A 85 -4.43 12.41 -13.35
CA TYR A 85 -3.71 13.68 -13.47
C TYR A 85 -3.08 14.00 -14.84
N ARG A 86 -3.34 13.20 -15.89
CA ARG A 86 -2.97 13.44 -17.32
C ARG A 86 -1.53 13.93 -17.59
N ALA A 87 -0.67 13.04 -18.10
CA ALA A 87 0.46 13.40 -18.96
C ALA A 87 0.84 12.20 -19.84
N GLN A 88 1.42 12.47 -21.01
CA GLN A 88 1.84 11.46 -21.99
C GLN A 88 2.94 10.50 -21.48
N ASP A 89 3.55 10.79 -20.31
CA ASP A 89 4.61 9.98 -19.67
C ASP A 89 4.12 9.28 -18.40
N PHE A 90 2.98 8.59 -18.51
CA PHE A 90 2.33 7.94 -17.38
C PHE A 90 3.13 6.72 -16.89
N PRO A 91 3.37 6.54 -15.58
CA PRO A 91 3.91 5.27 -15.10
C PRO A 91 2.88 4.16 -15.31
N TYR A 92 3.25 3.11 -16.03
CA TYR A 92 2.34 2.00 -16.27
C TYR A 92 2.12 1.17 -15.01
N SER A 93 3.13 1.11 -14.14
CA SER A 93 3.02 0.43 -12.86
C SER A 93 3.75 1.14 -11.73
N VAL A 94 3.22 0.97 -10.53
CA VAL A 94 3.82 1.41 -9.27
C VAL A 94 3.80 0.25 -8.30
N GLY A 95 4.99 -0.19 -7.87
CA GLY A 95 5.16 -1.10 -6.74
C GLY A 95 5.45 -0.32 -5.48
N VAL A 96 4.95 -0.76 -4.34
CA VAL A 96 5.30 -0.21 -3.03
C VAL A 96 5.58 -1.37 -2.09
N SER A 97 6.66 -1.27 -1.33
CA SER A 97 7.01 -2.22 -0.28
C SER A 97 7.03 -1.48 1.05
N VAL A 98 6.19 -1.93 1.99
CA VAL A 98 6.11 -1.38 3.34
C VAL A 98 6.83 -2.34 4.29
N PRO A 99 7.89 -1.93 5.01
CA PRO A 99 8.58 -2.82 5.93
C PRO A 99 7.69 -3.16 7.13
N LEU A 100 7.90 -4.33 7.72
CA LEU A 100 7.18 -4.75 8.92
C LEU A 100 7.55 -3.88 10.13
N ASN A 101 8.84 -3.55 10.26
CA ASN A 101 9.37 -2.70 11.31
C ASN A 101 9.46 -1.26 10.78
N SER A 102 8.70 -0.35 11.38
CA SER A 102 8.62 1.06 11.01
C SER A 102 9.91 1.84 11.29
N ALA A 103 10.89 1.25 11.98
CA ALA A 103 12.24 1.83 12.11
C ALA A 103 13.01 1.82 10.78
N TYR A 104 12.60 0.98 9.83
CA TYR A 104 13.15 0.97 8.48
C TYR A 104 12.24 1.73 7.53
N GLY A 105 12.84 2.32 6.50
CA GLY A 105 12.10 2.91 5.40
C GLY A 105 11.57 1.86 4.45
N GLY A 106 10.50 2.19 3.74
CA GLY A 106 10.00 1.40 2.61
C GLY A 106 10.36 2.02 1.27
N ASP A 107 10.02 1.31 0.21
CA ASP A 107 10.41 1.67 -1.15
C ASP A 107 9.19 1.74 -2.07
N ILE A 108 9.21 2.71 -2.97
CA ILE A 108 8.28 2.82 -4.10
C ILE A 108 9.09 2.64 -5.39
N VAL A 109 8.64 1.71 -6.23
CA VAL A 109 9.21 1.46 -7.56
C VAL A 109 8.22 1.95 -8.59
N VAL A 110 8.58 2.98 -9.33
CA VAL A 110 7.77 3.54 -10.42
C VAL A 110 8.37 3.10 -11.74
N ARG A 111 7.57 2.48 -12.61
CA ARG A 111 8.02 2.04 -13.93
C ARG A 111 7.38 2.85 -15.05
N GLN A 112 8.20 3.30 -16.00
CA GLN A 112 7.79 4.13 -17.14
C GLN A 112 8.24 3.52 -18.50
N GLY A 113 7.57 3.89 -19.60
CA GLY A 113 7.95 3.56 -20.99
C GLY A 113 6.83 2.89 -21.80
N ALA A 114 7.12 2.50 -23.05
CA ALA A 114 6.15 1.95 -24.00
C ALA A 114 5.61 0.54 -23.63
N GLU A 115 4.30 0.35 -23.73
CA GLU A 115 3.55 -0.89 -23.42
C GLU A 115 3.98 -2.12 -24.26
N SER A 116 4.66 -1.91 -25.39
CA SER A 116 4.70 -2.82 -26.54
C SER A 116 5.56 -4.09 -26.40
N GLY A 117 5.75 -4.64 -25.20
CA GLY A 117 6.45 -5.92 -25.01
C GLY A 117 6.33 -6.57 -23.63
N ARG A 118 5.35 -6.17 -22.80
CA ARG A 118 5.47 -6.19 -21.32
C ARG A 118 4.62 -7.18 -20.55
N GLU A 119 4.11 -8.23 -21.18
CA GLU A 119 3.37 -9.28 -20.47
C GLU A 119 4.26 -10.19 -19.60
N ARG A 120 5.61 -10.12 -19.76
CA ARG A 120 6.55 -11.06 -19.13
C ARG A 120 7.09 -10.69 -17.75
N ASP A 121 7.28 -9.41 -17.40
CA ASP A 121 8.01 -9.07 -16.17
C ASP A 121 7.12 -8.82 -14.94
N VAL A 122 5.84 -8.47 -15.13
CA VAL A 122 4.94 -8.19 -14.00
C VAL A 122 4.57 -9.47 -13.24
N ASN A 123 4.58 -10.62 -13.94
CA ASN A 123 4.30 -11.94 -13.36
C ASN A 123 5.51 -12.57 -12.64
N ASP A 124 6.71 -11.99 -12.72
CA ASP A 124 7.94 -12.58 -12.14
C ASP A 124 8.26 -12.04 -10.73
N VAL A 125 7.41 -11.17 -10.18
CA VAL A 125 7.60 -10.54 -8.87
C VAL A 125 6.90 -11.35 -7.75
N GLY A 126 7.34 -12.59 -7.53
CA GLY A 126 6.86 -13.45 -6.43
C GLY A 126 5.39 -13.90 -6.55
N SER A 127 4.94 -14.73 -5.60
CA SER A 127 3.52 -15.13 -5.52
C SER A 127 2.68 -13.91 -5.17
N LYS A 128 1.96 -13.36 -6.16
CA LYS A 128 0.98 -12.29 -5.96
C LYS A 128 -0.41 -12.78 -6.30
N THR A 129 -1.38 -12.44 -5.45
CA THR A 129 -2.79 -12.49 -5.80
C THR A 129 -3.11 -11.26 -6.66
N TRP A 130 -3.57 -11.50 -7.89
CA TRP A 130 -3.97 -10.45 -8.82
C TRP A 130 -5.47 -10.21 -8.80
N ILE A 131 -5.84 -8.94 -8.70
CA ILE A 131 -7.20 -8.46 -8.54
C ILE A 131 -7.46 -7.46 -9.67
N ASP A 132 -8.50 -7.71 -10.47
CA ASP A 132 -8.92 -6.77 -11.50
C ASP A 132 -9.56 -5.53 -10.88
N PHE A 133 -9.26 -4.34 -11.42
CA PHE A 133 -9.96 -3.12 -11.07
C PHE A 133 -10.39 -2.35 -12.31
N ASP A 134 -11.62 -1.85 -12.26
CA ASP A 134 -12.17 -1.01 -13.31
C ASP A 134 -11.92 0.47 -13.02
N GLY A 135 -11.20 1.11 -13.94
CA GLY A 135 -11.09 2.57 -14.00
C GLY A 135 -9.77 3.14 -13.49
N PRO A 136 -9.72 4.46 -13.25
CA PRO A 136 -8.47 5.16 -12.99
C PRO A 136 -7.98 5.06 -11.55
N ARG A 137 -8.77 4.45 -10.66
CA ARG A 137 -8.51 4.39 -9.21
C ARG A 137 -8.46 2.94 -8.78
N ALA A 138 -7.27 2.47 -8.43
CA ALA A 138 -7.07 1.17 -7.79
C ALA A 138 -7.33 1.29 -6.28
N GLU A 139 -8.54 1.73 -5.94
CA GLU A 139 -8.96 2.03 -4.57
C GLU A 139 -9.83 0.92 -3.98
N HIS A 140 -10.59 0.18 -4.79
CA HIS A 140 -11.52 -0.84 -4.30
C HIS A 140 -10.99 -2.25 -4.55
N ILE A 141 -11.08 -3.08 -3.53
CA ILE A 141 -10.71 -4.48 -3.52
C ILE A 141 -12.00 -5.28 -3.31
N PRO A 142 -12.44 -6.10 -4.28
CA PRO A 142 -13.59 -6.96 -4.11
C PRO A 142 -13.27 -8.04 -3.06
N LEU A 143 -14.21 -8.20 -2.13
CA LEU A 143 -14.13 -9.17 -1.06
C LEU A 143 -15.25 -10.21 -1.21
N LEU A 144 -14.97 -11.40 -0.70
CA LEU A 144 -15.95 -12.47 -0.48
C LEU A 144 -16.42 -12.45 0.98
N ASN A 145 -15.48 -12.26 1.91
CA ASN A 145 -15.73 -12.26 3.34
C ASN A 145 -14.62 -11.52 4.10
N ILE A 146 -14.91 -11.22 5.37
CA ILE A 146 -13.95 -10.77 6.36
C ILE A 146 -14.10 -11.64 7.61
N GLY A 147 -13.00 -11.94 8.29
CA GLY A 147 -13.02 -12.74 9.51
C GLY A 147 -11.86 -12.51 10.45
N VAL A 148 -12.00 -13.10 11.63
CA VAL A 148 -11.01 -13.12 12.71
C VAL A 148 -10.69 -14.59 13.02
N ARG A 149 -9.42 -14.99 12.92
CA ARG A 149 -8.98 -16.39 13.04
C ARG A 149 -8.05 -16.62 14.22
N ASN A 150 -8.45 -17.47 15.17
CA ASN A 150 -7.65 -17.93 16.30
C ASN A 150 -8.04 -19.36 16.69
N GLY A 151 -7.39 -20.38 16.12
CA GLY A 151 -7.76 -21.80 16.28
C GLY A 151 -9.08 -22.20 15.58
N GLY A 152 -9.95 -21.24 15.29
CA GLY A 152 -11.08 -21.31 14.37
C GLY A 152 -11.35 -19.92 13.77
N THR A 153 -12.23 -19.83 12.77
CA THR A 153 -12.53 -18.58 12.06
C THR A 153 -13.95 -18.12 12.35
N VAL A 154 -14.11 -16.89 12.81
CA VAL A 154 -15.40 -16.18 12.83
C VAL A 154 -15.39 -15.23 11.64
N SER A 155 -16.31 -15.39 10.71
CA SER A 155 -16.35 -14.60 9.47
C SER A 155 -17.76 -14.14 9.12
N MET A 156 -17.84 -13.06 8.36
CA MET A 156 -19.06 -12.54 7.77
C MET A 156 -18.84 -12.16 6.31
N GLN A 157 -19.92 -12.07 5.53
CA GLN A 157 -19.84 -11.62 4.15
C GLN A 157 -19.42 -10.14 4.10
N ALA A 158 -18.54 -9.82 3.16
CA ALA A 158 -18.09 -8.48 2.85
C ALA A 158 -17.96 -8.39 1.32
N GLN A 159 -18.31 -7.25 0.73
CA GLN A 159 -18.33 -7.10 -0.73
C GLN A 159 -17.12 -6.34 -1.26
N VAL A 160 -16.71 -5.29 -0.54
CA VAL A 160 -15.65 -4.38 -0.99
C VAL A 160 -14.89 -3.88 0.23
N ALA A 161 -13.57 -3.78 0.09
CA ALA A 161 -12.72 -2.94 0.93
C ALA A 161 -12.10 -1.82 0.11
N ARG A 162 -11.86 -0.68 0.75
CA ARG A 162 -11.09 0.41 0.17
C ARG A 162 -9.64 0.35 0.64
N LEU A 163 -8.70 0.30 -0.28
CA LEU A 163 -7.28 0.49 0.00
C LEU A 163 -7.03 1.98 0.24
N ASP A 164 -6.52 2.33 1.43
CA ASP A 164 -6.21 3.71 1.80
C ASP A 164 -4.85 3.79 2.47
N LEU A 165 -3.82 4.01 1.67
CA LEU A 165 -2.45 4.03 2.16
C LEU A 165 -2.11 5.30 2.92
N ASP A 166 -3.01 6.28 3.01
CA ASP A 166 -2.79 7.51 3.77
C ASP A 166 -3.11 7.34 5.26
N THR A 167 -3.74 6.23 5.64
CA THR A 167 -4.05 5.89 7.04
C THR A 167 -3.28 4.66 7.51
N PRO A 168 -2.81 4.65 8.76
CA PRO A 168 -2.26 3.45 9.39
C PRO A 168 -3.30 2.41 9.73
N TYR A 169 -4.58 2.77 9.71
CA TYR A 169 -5.61 1.95 10.34
C TYR A 169 -6.30 1.02 9.36
N ILE A 170 -6.63 -0.17 9.87
CA ILE A 170 -7.55 -1.11 9.24
C ILE A 170 -8.92 -0.87 9.85
N SER A 171 -9.90 -0.45 9.06
CA SER A 171 -11.28 -0.32 9.53
C SER A 171 -12.06 -1.57 9.18
N ILE A 172 -12.70 -2.19 10.18
CA ILE A 172 -13.49 -3.42 10.01
C ILE A 172 -14.89 -3.28 10.61
N PRO A 173 -15.88 -4.11 10.21
CA PRO A 173 -17.23 -4.03 10.73
C PRO A 173 -17.27 -4.20 12.26
N PRO A 174 -18.24 -3.56 12.95
CA PRO A 174 -18.33 -3.58 14.41
C PRO A 174 -18.30 -4.98 15.02
N GLU A 175 -18.93 -5.95 14.37
CA GLU A 175 -19.00 -7.33 14.84
C GLU A 175 -17.63 -7.98 14.86
N MET A 176 -16.84 -7.81 13.80
CA MET A 176 -15.46 -8.33 13.73
C MET A 176 -14.55 -7.56 14.67
N PHE A 177 -14.77 -6.26 14.81
CA PHE A 177 -14.03 -5.43 15.76
C PHE A 177 -14.24 -5.86 17.21
N ALA A 178 -15.48 -6.15 17.61
CA ALA A 178 -15.79 -6.66 18.95
C ALA A 178 -15.12 -8.01 19.23
N VAL A 179 -15.14 -8.94 18.26
CA VAL A 179 -14.44 -10.22 18.36
C VAL A 179 -12.93 -10.02 18.53
N LEU A 180 -12.33 -9.10 17.77
CA LEU A 180 -10.92 -8.77 17.90
C LEU A 180 -10.59 -8.19 19.28
N LEU A 181 -11.36 -7.22 19.78
CA LEU A 181 -11.14 -6.64 21.10
C LEU A 181 -11.23 -7.69 22.21
N GLN A 182 -12.24 -8.57 22.14
CA GLN A 182 -12.39 -9.66 23.10
C GLN A 182 -11.20 -10.64 23.05
N ALA A 183 -10.76 -11.03 21.84
CA ALA A 183 -9.66 -11.97 21.66
C ALA A 183 -8.30 -11.41 22.08
N THR A 184 -8.11 -10.09 21.97
CA THR A 184 -6.87 -9.39 22.33
C THR A 184 -6.88 -8.85 23.76
N ASN A 185 -8.01 -8.97 24.48
CA ASN A 185 -8.24 -8.33 25.77
C ASN A 185 -7.87 -6.83 25.77
N ALA A 186 -8.13 -6.17 24.64
CA ALA A 186 -7.83 -4.76 24.45
C ALA A 186 -8.89 -3.87 25.10
N SER A 187 -8.46 -2.71 25.61
CA SER A 187 -9.38 -1.69 26.11
C SER A 187 -10.14 -1.01 24.97
N GLU A 188 -11.24 -0.32 25.28
CA GLU A 188 -11.96 0.56 24.34
C GLU A 188 -11.05 1.65 23.74
N SER A 189 -9.94 1.96 24.41
CA SER A 189 -8.90 2.87 23.91
C SER A 189 -7.92 2.22 22.93
N HIS A 190 -8.20 1.00 22.45
CA HIS A 190 -7.41 0.27 21.45
C HIS A 190 -6.01 -0.16 21.91
N PHE A 191 -5.77 -0.25 23.22
CA PHE A 191 -4.50 -0.71 23.77
C PHE A 191 -4.61 -2.14 24.27
N ALA A 192 -3.62 -2.97 23.93
CA ALA A 192 -3.52 -4.37 24.34
C ALA A 192 -2.33 -4.60 25.28
N ASP A 193 -2.37 -5.65 26.09
CA ASP A 193 -1.20 -6.07 26.87
C ASP A 193 -0.28 -6.97 26.03
N CYS A 194 0.81 -6.40 25.54
CA CYS A 194 1.80 -7.13 24.74
C CYS A 194 3.01 -7.61 25.56
N ARG A 195 2.94 -7.54 26.90
CA ARG A 195 3.98 -8.14 27.75
C ARG A 195 4.09 -9.64 27.47
N SER A 196 5.30 -10.20 27.55
CA SER A 196 5.59 -11.64 27.42
C SER A 196 5.25 -12.32 26.07
N GLN A 197 5.34 -11.61 24.94
CA GLN A 197 5.03 -12.18 23.60
C GLN A 197 3.58 -12.70 23.44
N ALA A 198 2.66 -12.28 24.32
CA ALA A 198 1.25 -12.67 24.29
C ALA A 198 0.57 -12.32 22.95
N TRP A 199 1.10 -11.31 22.24
CA TRP A 199 0.65 -10.91 20.91
C TRP A 199 0.69 -12.05 19.88
N ARG A 200 1.54 -13.06 20.06
CA ARG A 200 1.61 -14.23 19.16
C ARG A 200 0.34 -15.10 19.20
N ALA A 201 -0.46 -14.97 20.26
CA ALA A 201 -1.74 -15.65 20.41
C ALA A 201 -2.92 -14.79 19.94
N PHE A 202 -2.67 -13.56 19.50
CA PHE A 202 -3.72 -12.70 18.95
C PHE A 202 -4.18 -13.26 17.60
N PRO A 203 -5.46 -13.03 17.24
CA PRO A 203 -6.02 -13.60 16.02
C PRO A 203 -5.40 -12.99 14.76
N ASP A 204 -5.42 -13.73 13.66
CA ASP A 204 -5.27 -13.13 12.34
C ASP A 204 -6.57 -12.41 11.93
N LEU A 205 -6.46 -11.33 11.17
CA LEU A 205 -7.57 -10.84 10.35
C LEU A 205 -7.48 -11.53 8.98
N VAL A 206 -8.60 -12.00 8.47
CA VAL A 206 -8.65 -12.72 7.19
C VAL A 206 -9.63 -12.00 6.27
N PHE A 207 -9.18 -11.67 5.07
CA PHE A 207 -9.97 -11.07 4.02
C PHE A 207 -10.02 -12.03 2.84
N GLY A 208 -11.18 -12.62 2.58
CA GLY A 208 -11.37 -13.44 1.39
C GLY A 208 -11.44 -12.54 0.17
N LEU A 209 -10.53 -12.72 -0.78
CA LEU A 209 -10.43 -11.93 -2.00
C LEU A 209 -11.18 -12.63 -3.14
N ASP A 210 -11.87 -11.83 -3.96
CA ASP A 210 -12.41 -12.28 -5.24
C ASP A 210 -11.36 -12.01 -6.33
N ALA A 211 -10.51 -13.00 -6.60
CA ALA A 211 -9.37 -12.87 -7.49
C ALA A 211 -9.73 -13.21 -8.95
N GLN A 212 -8.87 -12.79 -9.88
CA GLN A 212 -9.10 -12.94 -11.31
C GLN A 212 -9.19 -14.40 -11.79
N ASP A 213 -8.48 -15.32 -11.13
CA ASP A 213 -8.50 -16.74 -11.49
C ASP A 213 -9.82 -17.45 -11.07
N GLY A 214 -10.71 -16.74 -10.38
CA GLY A 214 -11.95 -17.28 -9.84
C GLY A 214 -11.72 -18.21 -8.64
N GLU A 215 -10.49 -18.30 -8.13
CA GLU A 215 -10.17 -19.01 -6.91
C GLU A 215 -10.33 -18.08 -5.70
N ALA A 216 -10.74 -18.66 -4.57
CA ALA A 216 -10.85 -17.91 -3.32
C ALA A 216 -9.47 -17.81 -2.68
N HIS A 217 -8.89 -16.61 -2.70
CA HIS A 217 -7.61 -16.33 -2.05
C HIS A 217 -7.83 -15.68 -0.68
N GLU A 218 -6.97 -16.00 0.29
CA GLU A 218 -7.02 -15.38 1.62
C GLU A 218 -5.92 -14.33 1.75
N PHE A 219 -6.31 -13.08 1.91
CA PHE A 219 -5.42 -12.04 2.40
C PHE A 219 -5.45 -12.00 3.92
N VAL A 220 -4.41 -12.56 4.54
CA VAL A 220 -4.30 -12.69 6.00
C VAL A 220 -3.49 -11.51 6.54
N VAL A 221 -3.98 -10.76 7.53
CA VAL A 221 -3.21 -9.75 8.28
C VAL A 221 -2.95 -10.25 9.70
N ARG A 222 -1.68 -10.42 10.05
CA ARG A 222 -1.19 -11.00 11.30
C ARG A 222 -1.03 -9.96 12.40
N PRO A 223 -0.94 -10.38 13.68
CA PRO A 223 -0.74 -9.46 14.80
C PRO A 223 0.43 -8.49 14.64
N GLU A 224 1.58 -8.94 14.14
CA GLU A 224 2.75 -8.07 13.91
C GLU A 224 2.50 -6.93 12.90
N GLU A 225 1.51 -7.09 12.02
CA GLU A 225 1.14 -6.12 11.00
C GLU A 225 0.16 -5.09 11.59
N TYR A 226 -0.87 -5.54 12.31
CA TYR A 226 -1.86 -4.62 12.90
C TYR A 226 -1.53 -4.13 14.32
N LEU A 227 -0.40 -4.54 14.92
CA LEU A 227 0.08 -3.97 16.19
C LEU A 227 1.17 -2.94 15.96
N SER A 228 1.16 -1.91 16.79
CA SER A 228 2.27 -0.98 16.95
C SER A 228 2.62 -0.78 18.42
N GLN A 229 3.87 -0.42 18.72
CA GLN A 229 4.33 -0.14 20.08
C GLN A 229 4.84 1.30 20.28
N PRO A 230 4.03 2.34 19.98
CA PRO A 230 4.47 3.70 20.20
C PRO A 230 4.68 3.95 21.70
N ARG A 231 5.89 4.37 22.07
CA ARG A 231 6.27 4.74 23.44
C ARG A 231 6.05 3.60 24.46
N GLY A 232 6.26 2.35 24.03
CA GLY A 232 6.16 1.18 24.90
C GLY A 232 4.74 0.76 25.26
N ARG A 233 3.72 1.30 24.58
CA ARG A 233 2.32 0.84 24.70
C ARG A 233 1.93 0.12 23.43
N CYS A 234 1.28 -1.04 23.56
CA CYS A 234 0.82 -1.80 22.41
C CYS A 234 -0.53 -1.28 21.94
N GLU A 235 -0.56 -0.68 20.77
CA GLU A 235 -1.74 -0.13 20.13
C GLU A 235 -2.18 -1.04 18.98
N LEU A 236 -3.47 -1.34 18.93
CA LEU A 236 -4.10 -1.95 17.77
C LEU A 236 -4.25 -0.87 16.68
N LEU A 237 -3.75 -1.13 15.49
CA LEU A 237 -3.98 -0.34 14.28
C LEU A 237 -5.28 -0.76 13.58
N VAL A 238 -6.27 -1.23 14.34
CA VAL A 238 -7.59 -1.63 13.86
C VAL A 238 -8.64 -0.70 14.48
N ARG A 239 -9.64 -0.30 13.70
CA ARG A 239 -10.69 0.65 14.09
C ARG A 239 -12.07 0.10 13.74
N ASN A 240 -13.07 0.52 14.50
CA ASN A 240 -14.47 0.31 14.17
C ASN A 240 -14.84 1.13 12.92
N ALA A 241 -15.28 0.46 11.85
CA ALA A 241 -15.65 1.09 10.59
C ALA A 241 -16.83 2.06 10.70
N GLU A 242 -17.82 1.80 11.55
CA GLU A 242 -18.96 2.71 11.72
C GLU A 242 -18.53 4.07 12.27
N GLU A 243 -17.58 4.08 13.19
CA GLU A 243 -17.09 5.29 13.85
C GLU A 243 -16.10 6.08 12.98
N HIS A 244 -15.28 5.39 12.17
CA HIS A 244 -14.10 6.01 11.53
C HIS A 244 -14.21 6.13 10.01
N SER A 245 -14.99 5.28 9.36
CA SER A 245 -15.08 5.20 7.89
C SER A 245 -16.52 5.13 7.37
N GLY A 246 -17.51 5.51 8.20
CA GLY A 246 -18.92 5.51 7.79
C GLY A 246 -19.45 4.13 7.42
N GLY A 247 -18.90 3.07 8.03
CA GLY A 247 -19.26 1.67 7.79
C GLY A 247 -18.45 0.98 6.68
N GLU A 248 -17.54 1.69 6.02
CA GLU A 248 -16.70 1.13 4.96
C GLU A 248 -15.51 0.34 5.53
N ILE A 249 -15.21 -0.83 4.96
CA ILE A 249 -13.98 -1.57 5.28
C ILE A 249 -12.80 -0.85 4.63
N VAL A 250 -11.79 -0.50 5.42
CA VAL A 250 -10.61 0.23 4.92
C VAL A 250 -9.37 -0.58 5.23
N LEU A 251 -8.57 -0.85 4.21
CA LEU A 251 -7.23 -1.43 4.35
C LEU A 251 -6.21 -0.29 4.33
N GLY A 252 -5.83 0.14 5.52
CA GLY A 252 -4.70 1.03 5.73
C GLY A 252 -3.37 0.36 5.40
N TRP A 253 -2.29 1.11 5.49
CA TRP A 253 -0.98 0.53 5.23
C TRP A 253 -0.54 -0.51 6.25
N ALA A 254 -1.13 -0.53 7.46
CA ALA A 254 -0.91 -1.61 8.42
C ALA A 254 -1.25 -2.99 7.82
N ALA A 255 -2.24 -3.07 6.95
CA ALA A 255 -2.59 -4.30 6.26
C ALA A 255 -1.48 -4.79 5.30
N ILE A 256 -0.65 -3.87 4.80
CA ILE A 256 0.38 -4.12 3.77
C ILE A 256 1.80 -4.20 4.37
N LYS A 257 1.96 -3.99 5.68
CA LYS A 257 3.27 -4.11 6.34
C LYS A 257 3.90 -5.47 6.09
N GLY A 258 5.21 -5.47 5.85
CA GLY A 258 5.98 -6.68 5.55
C GLY A 258 5.75 -7.26 4.15
N ARG A 259 5.03 -6.53 3.28
CA ARG A 259 4.63 -7.00 1.95
C ARG A 259 4.88 -5.95 0.89
N SER A 260 4.84 -6.40 -0.36
CA SER A 260 4.76 -5.54 -1.54
C SER A 260 3.36 -5.57 -2.15
N PHE A 261 2.89 -4.42 -2.61
CA PHE A 261 1.74 -4.33 -3.50
C PHE A 261 2.13 -3.64 -4.80
N VAL A 262 1.44 -3.96 -5.88
CA VAL A 262 1.67 -3.40 -7.21
C VAL A 262 0.34 -2.91 -7.78
N LEU A 263 0.36 -1.71 -8.36
CA LEU A 263 -0.71 -1.19 -9.20
C LEU A 263 -0.23 -1.23 -10.64
N ASP A 264 -0.91 -1.97 -11.51
CA ASP A 264 -0.68 -1.99 -12.95
C ASP A 264 -1.91 -1.39 -13.65
N TRP A 265 -1.80 -0.14 -14.08
CA TRP A 265 -2.91 0.56 -14.74
C TRP A 265 -3.10 0.18 -16.20
N VAL A 266 -2.08 -0.41 -16.82
CA VAL A 266 -2.13 -0.87 -18.21
C VAL A 266 -2.90 -2.18 -18.25
N ALA A 267 -2.56 -3.11 -17.35
CA ALA A 267 -3.30 -4.35 -17.20
C ALA A 267 -4.67 -4.15 -16.51
N GLY A 268 -4.84 -3.06 -15.74
CA GLY A 268 -6.02 -2.83 -14.92
C GLY A 268 -6.07 -3.74 -13.70
N LYS A 269 -4.91 -4.03 -13.09
CA LYS A 269 -4.77 -5.04 -12.03
C LYS A 269 -3.97 -4.55 -10.84
N MET A 270 -4.37 -5.00 -9.66
CA MET A 270 -3.64 -4.84 -8.41
C MET A 270 -3.05 -6.19 -8.01
N GLY A 271 -1.76 -6.22 -7.69
CA GLY A 271 -1.08 -7.40 -7.17
C GLY A 271 -0.77 -7.24 -5.70
N LEU A 272 -1.20 -8.18 -4.87
CA LEU A 272 -0.87 -8.26 -3.44
C LEU A 272 0.06 -9.44 -3.21
N GLU A 273 1.23 -9.23 -2.61
CA GLU A 273 2.14 -10.34 -2.29
C GLU A 273 1.54 -11.28 -1.24
N ASP A 274 1.53 -12.57 -1.59
CA ASP A 274 1.07 -13.64 -0.74
C ASP A 274 2.21 -14.09 0.18
N GLY A 275 2.02 -13.87 1.48
CA GLY A 275 2.95 -14.32 2.51
C GLY A 275 4.05 -13.33 2.86
N ARG A 276 4.84 -13.72 3.86
CA ARG A 276 5.95 -12.91 4.36
C ARG A 276 7.19 -13.14 3.52
N ARG A 277 7.91 -12.04 3.27
CA ARG A 277 9.32 -12.12 2.91
C ARG A 277 10.09 -12.74 4.08
N ALA A 278 10.73 -13.88 3.85
CA ALA A 278 11.31 -14.75 4.88
C ALA A 278 12.50 -14.12 5.65
N ASP A 279 12.97 -12.97 5.19
CA ASP A 279 14.10 -12.20 5.67
C ASP A 279 13.76 -11.18 6.77
N TYR A 280 12.50 -11.03 7.17
CA TYR A 280 12.11 -10.09 8.22
C TYR A 280 11.98 -10.76 9.59
N GLU A 281 12.96 -10.53 10.46
CA GLU A 281 12.84 -10.87 11.88
C GLU A 281 11.74 -10.03 12.54
N PRO A 282 10.75 -10.65 13.23
CA PRO A 282 9.80 -9.91 14.05
C PRO A 282 10.55 -9.22 15.20
N TRP A 283 10.00 -8.09 15.67
CA TRP A 283 10.54 -7.22 16.74
C TRP A 283 11.34 -7.96 17.83
N PRO A 284 12.49 -7.41 18.28
CA PRO A 284 13.23 -7.96 19.43
C PRO A 284 12.41 -7.92 20.73
#